data_AF-A0A7V6WJT1-F1
#
_entry.id   AF-A0A7V6WJT1-F1
#
_cell.length_a   1.000
_cell.length_b   1.000
_cell.length_c   1.000
_cell.angle_alpha   90.00
_cell.angle_beta   90.00
_cell.angle_gamma   90.00
#
_symmetry.space_group_name_H-M   'P 1'
#
loop_
_entity.id
_entity.type
_entity.pdbx_description
1 polymer ?
#
loop_
_entity_poly.entity_id
_entity_poly.type
_entity_poly.pdbx_seq_one_letter_code
_entity_poly.pdbx_strand_id
1 'polypeptide(L)'
;MEPKQDINFFAQTNFRQGGVKFGIKQKDRRQHMYVIGKTGVGKTELLKNMALQDVENGHGLAIIDPHGEFVEEVLDQIPSHRVNDVIYFNPADVDNPIGFNILEVSDPEQKHLVASGLMGIFTKIWANVWSARMEYILNNCLLALLDTPNTTLLGITRMLVDKGYRKKIIDNVKDPMVKSFWLNEYEKWEPRFQNEAIAPIQNKVGQFLAVALVRNIVGQTKSTINIQEIMDSKKILLVNVSKGLVGEDNSA
;
A
#
# COMPACT_ATOMS: atom_id res chain seq x y z
N MET A 1 10.82 -36.47 -19.99
CA MET A 1 11.81 -35.52 -19.46
C MET A 1 11.25 -35.00 -18.16
N GLU A 2 11.97 -35.14 -17.05
CA GLU A 2 11.57 -34.42 -15.82
C GLU A 2 11.47 -32.93 -16.15
N PRO A 3 10.44 -32.21 -15.66
CA PRO A 3 10.42 -30.77 -15.80
C PRO A 3 11.74 -30.25 -15.22
N LYS A 4 12.50 -29.47 -16.00
CA LYS A 4 13.67 -28.73 -15.48
C LYS A 4 13.23 -28.14 -14.15
N GLN A 5 13.83 -28.58 -13.05
CA GLN A 5 13.53 -27.98 -11.76
C GLN A 5 13.86 -26.50 -11.91
N ASP A 6 12.83 -25.67 -11.93
CA ASP A 6 12.95 -24.22 -11.98
C ASP A 6 13.60 -23.82 -10.65
N ILE A 7 14.91 -23.58 -10.72
CA ILE A 7 15.78 -23.27 -9.59
C ILE A 7 16.23 -21.83 -9.79
N ASN A 8 15.97 -20.99 -8.80
CA ASN A 8 16.56 -19.66 -8.74
C ASN A 8 17.94 -19.80 -8.08
N PHE A 9 19.00 -19.65 -8.88
CA PHE A 9 20.38 -19.89 -8.45
C PHE A 9 20.93 -18.67 -7.72
N PHE A 10 21.53 -18.86 -6.56
CA PHE A 10 22.00 -17.70 -5.79
C PHE A 10 23.37 -17.88 -5.15
N ALA A 11 23.98 -19.06 -5.31
CA ALA A 11 25.30 -19.35 -4.78
C ALA A 11 26.02 -20.45 -5.57
N GLN A 12 27.31 -20.62 -5.29
CA GLN A 12 28.18 -21.62 -5.89
C GLN A 12 29.01 -22.30 -4.80
N THR A 13 29.21 -23.62 -4.91
CA THR A 13 30.05 -24.35 -3.96
C THR A 13 31.54 -24.05 -4.18
N ASN A 14 32.29 -23.91 -3.08
CA ASN A 14 33.75 -23.79 -3.11
C ASN A 14 34.47 -25.12 -2.82
N PHE A 15 33.71 -26.21 -2.61
CA PHE A 15 34.28 -27.53 -2.30
C PHE A 15 35.08 -28.07 -3.48
N ARG A 16 36.39 -28.31 -3.26
CA ARG A 16 37.35 -28.87 -4.24
C ARG A 16 37.36 -28.15 -5.60
N GLN A 17 37.11 -26.84 -5.62
CA GLN A 17 37.00 -26.04 -6.86
C GLN A 17 35.91 -26.53 -7.83
N GLY A 18 34.94 -27.32 -7.36
CA GLY A 18 33.92 -27.93 -8.21
C GLY A 18 32.89 -26.95 -8.78
N GLY A 19 32.76 -25.76 -8.19
CA GLY A 19 32.01 -24.65 -8.78
C GLY A 19 30.54 -24.97 -9.08
N VAL A 20 29.90 -25.83 -8.29
CA VAL A 20 28.52 -26.25 -8.58
C VAL A 20 27.57 -25.14 -8.13
N LYS A 21 26.79 -24.60 -9.06
CA LYS A 21 25.74 -23.63 -8.75
C LYS A 21 24.62 -24.31 -7.97
N PHE A 22 24.14 -23.65 -6.93
CA PHE A 22 22.98 -24.07 -6.18
C PHE A 22 22.05 -22.89 -5.89
N GLY A 23 20.83 -23.23 -5.53
CA GLY A 23 19.76 -22.27 -5.38
C GLY A 23 18.58 -22.89 -4.67
N ILE A 24 17.42 -22.25 -4.81
CA ILE A 24 16.17 -22.70 -4.22
C ILE A 24 15.18 -23.06 -5.33
N LYS A 25 14.48 -24.18 -5.16
CA LYS A 25 13.45 -24.62 -6.11
C LYS A 25 12.23 -23.71 -5.99
N GLN A 26 11.52 -23.44 -7.08
CA GLN A 26 10.29 -22.64 -7.02
C GLN A 26 9.26 -23.19 -6.03
N LYS A 27 9.16 -24.52 -5.88
CA LYS A 27 8.25 -25.14 -4.89
C LYS A 27 8.57 -24.71 -3.47
N ASP A 28 9.85 -24.62 -3.13
CA ASP A 28 10.33 -24.28 -1.80
C ASP A 28 10.23 -22.77 -1.57
N ARG A 29 10.45 -21.94 -2.59
CA ARG A 29 10.28 -20.47 -2.53
C ARG A 29 8.86 -20.04 -2.14
N ARG A 30 7.84 -20.85 -2.44
CA ARG A 30 6.45 -20.59 -2.01
C ARG A 30 6.25 -20.63 -0.49
N GLN A 31 7.21 -21.15 0.27
CA GLN A 31 7.23 -21.13 1.73
C GLN A 31 7.94 -19.90 2.31
N HIS A 32 8.22 -18.90 1.47
CA HIS A 32 8.99 -17.70 1.79
C HIS A 32 10.47 -17.96 2.08
N MET A 33 11.25 -16.89 2.05
CA MET A 33 12.68 -16.93 2.39
C MET A 33 12.99 -15.81 3.35
N TYR A 34 13.76 -16.11 4.40
CA TYR A 34 14.25 -15.13 5.34
C TYR A 34 15.77 -14.98 5.19
N VAL A 35 16.21 -13.80 4.76
CA VAL A 35 17.62 -13.50 4.49
C VAL A 35 18.15 -12.57 5.58
N ILE A 36 19.11 -13.06 6.37
CA ILE A 36 19.72 -12.32 7.49
C ILE A 36 21.20 -12.08 7.23
N GLY A 37 21.70 -10.92 7.64
CA GLY A 37 23.10 -10.54 7.51
C GLY A 37 23.33 -9.10 7.94
N LYS A 38 24.57 -8.74 8.28
CA LYS A 38 24.94 -7.34 8.56
C LYS A 38 24.97 -6.51 7.26
N THR A 39 25.09 -5.19 7.37
CA THR A 39 25.35 -4.34 6.20
C THR A 39 26.67 -4.76 5.53
N GLY A 40 26.71 -4.73 4.19
CA GLY A 40 27.92 -5.06 3.42
C GLY A 40 28.20 -6.54 3.19
N VAL A 41 27.40 -7.47 3.72
CA VAL A 41 27.63 -8.92 3.53
C VAL A 41 27.02 -9.49 2.23
N GLY A 42 26.45 -8.63 1.38
CA GLY A 42 25.89 -9.03 0.07
C GLY A 42 24.41 -9.42 0.07
N LYS A 43 23.61 -9.03 1.08
CA LYS A 43 22.15 -9.32 1.10
C LYS A 43 21.41 -8.74 -0.11
N THR A 44 21.67 -7.46 -0.43
CA THR A 44 21.05 -6.78 -1.57
C THR A 44 21.46 -7.44 -2.88
N GLU A 45 22.75 -7.78 -3.00
CA GLU A 45 23.27 -8.49 -4.17
C GLU A 45 22.61 -9.87 -4.34
N LEU A 46 22.41 -10.61 -3.25
CA LEU A 46 21.66 -11.87 -3.26
C LEU A 46 20.25 -11.67 -3.82
N LEU A 47 19.47 -10.75 -3.25
CA LEU A 47 18.09 -10.48 -3.67
C LEU A 47 18.01 -9.97 -5.11
N LYS A 48 18.95 -9.12 -5.52
CA LYS A 48 19.07 -8.61 -6.90
C LYS A 48 19.28 -9.73 -7.90
N ASN A 49 20.26 -10.60 -7.67
CA ASN A 49 20.53 -11.73 -8.57
C ASN A 49 19.32 -12.66 -8.68
N MET A 50 18.60 -12.88 -7.57
CA MET A 50 17.38 -13.67 -7.59
C MET A 50 16.27 -12.97 -8.39
N ALA A 51 16.06 -11.66 -8.20
CA ALA A 51 15.04 -10.88 -8.89
C ALA A 51 15.29 -10.82 -10.40
N LEU A 52 16.53 -10.55 -10.82
CA LEU A 52 16.90 -10.48 -12.24
C LEU A 52 16.71 -11.84 -12.95
N GLN A 53 16.99 -12.95 -12.27
CA GLN A 53 16.68 -14.27 -12.81
C GLN A 53 15.17 -14.48 -13.02
N ASP A 54 14.33 -14.01 -12.10
CA ASP A 54 12.87 -14.08 -12.27
C ASP A 54 12.41 -13.20 -13.44
N VAL A 55 12.97 -12.00 -13.59
CA VAL A 55 12.69 -11.12 -14.73
C VAL A 55 13.08 -11.79 -16.05
N GLU A 56 14.28 -12.36 -16.14
CA GLU A 56 14.77 -13.04 -17.34
C GLU A 56 13.94 -14.27 -17.70
N ASN A 57 13.43 -14.99 -16.69
CA ASN A 57 12.56 -16.15 -16.88
C ASN A 57 11.09 -15.79 -17.17
N GLY A 58 10.76 -14.50 -17.33
CA GLY A 58 9.39 -14.07 -17.64
C GLY A 58 8.44 -14.14 -16.43
N HIS A 59 8.97 -14.18 -15.20
CA HIS A 59 8.18 -14.07 -13.99
C HIS A 59 7.88 -12.60 -13.66
N GLY A 60 6.79 -12.38 -12.95
CA GLY A 60 6.46 -11.11 -12.33
C GLY A 60 7.06 -11.04 -10.92
N LEU A 61 7.32 -9.84 -10.45
CA LEU A 61 7.85 -9.61 -9.10
C LEU A 61 7.46 -8.23 -8.58
N ALA A 62 7.57 -8.05 -7.27
CA ALA A 62 7.48 -6.75 -6.63
C ALA A 62 8.71 -6.52 -5.74
N ILE A 63 9.32 -5.35 -5.84
CA ILE A 63 10.39 -4.87 -4.97
C ILE A 63 9.89 -3.63 -4.24
N ILE A 64 10.04 -3.62 -2.93
CA ILE A 64 9.74 -2.47 -2.08
C ILE A 64 11.01 -2.11 -1.33
N ASP A 65 11.59 -0.95 -1.64
CA ASP A 65 12.85 -0.52 -1.04
C ASP A 65 12.73 0.90 -0.43
N PRO A 66 12.84 1.03 0.92
CA PRO A 66 12.90 2.31 1.62
C PRO A 66 14.17 3.12 1.32
N HIS A 67 15.23 2.52 0.81
CA HIS A 67 16.50 3.20 0.52
C HIS A 67 16.67 3.55 -0.96
N GLY A 68 15.92 2.89 -1.84
CA GLY A 68 15.81 3.18 -3.27
C GLY A 68 16.93 2.60 -4.11
N GLU A 69 18.16 2.51 -3.57
CA GLU A 69 19.34 1.98 -4.27
C GLU A 69 19.08 0.61 -4.93
N PHE A 70 18.40 -0.29 -4.22
CA PHE A 70 18.11 -1.63 -4.75
C PHE A 70 17.15 -1.59 -5.94
N VAL A 71 16.15 -0.72 -5.89
CA VAL A 71 15.18 -0.55 -6.98
C VAL A 71 15.86 0.03 -8.22
N GLU A 72 16.68 1.07 -8.07
CA GLU A 72 17.39 1.68 -9.20
C GLU A 72 18.36 0.68 -9.86
N GLU A 73 19.12 -0.09 -9.07
CA GLU A 73 20.03 -1.11 -9.61
C GLU A 73 19.32 -2.22 -10.39
N VAL A 74 18.12 -2.60 -9.96
CA VAL A 74 17.30 -3.58 -10.69
C VAL A 74 16.71 -2.96 -11.96
N LEU A 75 16.21 -1.73 -11.87
CA LEU A 75 15.63 -0.99 -12.99
C LEU A 75 16.63 -0.87 -14.15
N ASP A 76 17.89 -0.52 -13.87
CA ASP A 76 18.97 -0.39 -14.85
C ASP A 76 19.33 -1.72 -15.55
N GLN A 77 18.96 -2.86 -14.95
CA GLN A 77 19.27 -4.20 -15.44
C GLN A 77 18.06 -4.94 -16.00
N ILE A 78 16.88 -4.29 -16.08
CA ILE A 78 15.72 -4.88 -16.75
C ILE A 78 16.03 -5.06 -18.25
N PRO A 79 15.88 -6.27 -18.80
CA PRO A 79 16.13 -6.52 -20.21
C PRO A 79 15.10 -5.78 -21.07
N SER A 80 15.52 -5.32 -22.25
CA SER A 80 14.70 -4.46 -23.14
C SER A 80 13.32 -5.03 -23.46
N HIS A 81 13.19 -6.36 -23.55
CA HIS A 81 11.93 -7.04 -23.84
C HIS A 81 10.92 -7.04 -22.67
N ARG A 82 11.34 -6.68 -21.45
CA ARG A 82 10.47 -6.58 -20.25
C ARG A 82 10.22 -5.13 -19.81
N VAL A 83 10.81 -4.13 -20.45
CA VAL A 83 10.69 -2.71 -20.03
C VAL A 83 9.23 -2.26 -19.96
N ASN A 84 8.39 -2.68 -20.92
CA ASN A 84 6.96 -2.33 -20.94
C ASN A 84 6.13 -3.03 -19.84
N ASP A 85 6.70 -4.01 -19.14
CA ASP A 85 6.06 -4.68 -18.00
C ASP A 85 6.39 -4.00 -16.66
N VAL A 86 7.27 -2.99 -16.67
CA VAL A 86 7.74 -2.30 -15.47
C VAL A 86 6.75 -1.21 -15.05
N ILE A 87 6.37 -1.25 -13.78
CA ILE A 87 5.65 -0.17 -13.11
C ILE A 87 6.58 0.37 -12.02
N TYR A 88 7.05 1.59 -12.24
CA TYR A 88 7.90 2.30 -11.29
C TYR A 88 7.03 3.22 -10.42
N PHE A 89 6.86 2.82 -9.16
CA PHE A 89 6.14 3.59 -8.14
C PHE A 89 7.13 4.40 -7.31
N ASN A 90 7.12 5.71 -7.53
CA ASN A 90 7.90 6.67 -6.75
C ASN A 90 7.00 7.81 -6.30
N PRO A 91 6.63 7.90 -5.00
CA PRO A 91 5.81 8.99 -4.48
C PRO A 91 6.39 10.38 -4.74
N ALA A 92 7.71 10.51 -4.90
CA ALA A 92 8.39 11.79 -5.17
C ALA A 92 8.33 12.22 -6.64
N ASP A 93 7.88 11.36 -7.55
CA ASP A 93 7.62 11.73 -8.94
C ASP A 93 6.29 12.50 -9.03
N VAL A 94 6.39 13.83 -8.93
CA VAL A 94 5.24 14.74 -9.01
C VAL A 94 4.76 14.99 -10.43
N ASP A 95 5.60 14.70 -11.43
CA ASP A 95 5.27 14.88 -12.84
C ASP A 95 4.42 13.70 -13.36
N ASN A 96 4.65 12.50 -12.80
CA ASN A 96 3.89 11.29 -13.13
C ASN A 96 3.36 10.58 -11.86
N PRO A 97 2.47 11.21 -11.07
CA PRO A 97 2.02 10.66 -9.80
C PRO A 97 1.12 9.43 -10.02
N ILE A 98 1.51 8.29 -9.46
CA ILE A 98 0.66 7.10 -9.43
C ILE A 98 -0.45 7.27 -8.39
N GLY A 99 -1.69 7.15 -8.86
CA GLY A 99 -2.88 7.13 -8.01
C GLY A 99 -3.14 5.74 -7.46
N PHE A 100 -3.36 5.64 -6.16
CA PHE A 100 -3.83 4.40 -5.52
C PHE A 100 -4.93 4.74 -4.53
N ASN A 101 -6.17 4.59 -4.99
CA ASN A 101 -7.35 4.83 -4.17
C ASN A 101 -7.81 3.53 -3.53
N ILE A 102 -7.40 3.31 -2.30
CA ILE A 102 -7.84 2.14 -1.52
C ILE A 102 -9.35 2.11 -1.25
N LEU A 103 -10.06 3.23 -1.40
CA LEU A 103 -11.53 3.26 -1.34
C LEU A 103 -12.20 2.90 -2.66
N GLU A 104 -11.44 2.75 -3.74
CA GLU A 104 -11.94 2.24 -5.01
C GLU A 104 -12.10 0.72 -4.92
N VAL A 105 -13.30 0.30 -4.54
CA VAL A 105 -13.65 -1.12 -4.41
C VAL A 105 -14.59 -1.53 -5.54
N SER A 106 -14.19 -2.54 -6.32
CA SER A 106 -15.00 -3.11 -7.40
C SER A 106 -16.06 -4.08 -6.89
N ASP A 107 -15.76 -4.80 -5.81
CA ASP A 107 -16.64 -5.79 -5.19
C ASP A 107 -17.18 -5.30 -3.82
N PRO A 108 -18.49 -4.99 -3.71
CA PRO A 108 -19.10 -4.54 -2.46
C PRO A 108 -18.87 -5.47 -1.26
N GLU A 109 -18.65 -6.78 -1.47
CA GLU A 109 -18.39 -7.72 -0.36
C GLU A 109 -17.05 -7.45 0.33
N GLN A 110 -16.09 -6.86 -0.40
CA GLN A 110 -14.77 -6.51 0.14
C GLN A 110 -14.77 -5.23 0.97
N LYS A 111 -15.87 -4.48 1.00
CA LYS A 111 -15.98 -3.21 1.73
C LYS A 111 -15.50 -3.32 3.18
N HIS A 112 -15.99 -4.33 3.91
CA HIS A 112 -15.64 -4.50 5.32
C HIS A 112 -14.18 -4.92 5.50
N LEU A 113 -13.63 -5.70 4.57
CA LEU A 113 -12.22 -6.08 4.58
C LEU A 113 -11.32 -4.86 4.35
N VAL A 114 -11.66 -4.00 3.38
CA VAL A 114 -10.94 -2.76 3.11
C VAL A 114 -11.01 -1.79 4.28
N ALA A 115 -12.21 -1.60 4.86
CA ALA A 115 -12.38 -0.77 6.05
C ALA A 115 -11.53 -1.30 7.23
N SER A 116 -11.62 -2.60 7.53
CA SER A 116 -10.84 -3.25 8.59
C SER A 116 -9.33 -3.14 8.36
N GLY A 117 -8.87 -3.34 7.12
CA GLY A 117 -7.47 -3.18 6.73
C GLY A 117 -6.97 -1.76 6.96
N LEU A 118 -7.73 -0.75 6.52
CA LEU A 118 -7.42 0.66 6.77
C LEU A 118 -7.39 1.00 8.26
N MET A 119 -8.36 0.52 9.02
CA MET A 119 -8.38 0.68 10.47
C MET A 119 -7.14 0.05 11.11
N GLY A 120 -6.75 -1.16 10.70
CA GLY A 120 -5.53 -1.82 11.16
C GLY A 120 -4.26 -1.05 10.84
N ILE A 121 -4.18 -0.42 9.67
CA ILE A 121 -3.06 0.47 9.28
C ILE A 121 -3.02 1.69 10.20
N PHE A 122 -4.14 2.41 10.34
CA PHE A 122 -4.21 3.61 11.18
C PHE A 122 -3.93 3.33 12.66
N THR A 123 -4.43 2.21 13.19
CA THR A 123 -4.12 1.77 14.56
C THR A 123 -2.64 1.51 14.75
N LYS A 124 -1.93 0.95 13.76
CA LYS A 124 -0.48 0.73 13.85
C LYS A 124 0.30 2.03 13.80
N ILE A 125 0.00 2.90 12.83
CA ILE A 125 0.67 4.20 12.66
C ILE A 125 0.50 5.06 13.93
N TRP A 126 -0.66 5.00 14.59
CA TRP A 126 -0.98 5.85 15.75
C TRP A 126 -1.18 5.07 17.06
N ALA A 127 -0.54 3.91 17.22
CA ALA A 127 -0.77 2.97 18.32
C ALA A 127 -0.76 3.61 19.72
N ASN A 128 0.11 4.59 19.95
CA ASN A 128 0.26 5.25 21.25
C ASN A 128 -0.82 6.31 21.57
N VAL A 129 -1.64 6.71 20.59
CA VAL A 129 -2.62 7.80 20.73
C VAL A 129 -4.01 7.37 20.25
N TRP A 130 -4.19 6.08 19.96
CA TRP A 130 -5.43 5.52 19.45
C TRP A 130 -6.48 5.38 20.55
N SER A 131 -7.74 5.73 20.25
CA SER A 131 -8.83 5.61 21.22
C SER A 131 -10.07 4.97 20.59
N ALA A 132 -10.85 4.26 21.40
CA ALA A 132 -12.09 3.63 20.96
C ALA A 132 -13.06 4.62 20.30
N ARG A 133 -13.07 5.88 20.75
CA ARG A 133 -13.88 6.94 20.13
C ARG A 133 -13.38 7.30 18.73
N MET A 134 -12.07 7.50 18.58
CA MET A 134 -11.47 7.79 17.26
C MET A 134 -11.77 6.64 16.29
N GLU A 135 -11.60 5.42 16.76
CA GLU A 135 -11.87 4.21 16.00
C GLU A 135 -13.32 4.14 15.51
N TYR A 136 -14.27 4.36 16.43
CA TYR A 136 -15.70 4.34 16.14
C TYR A 136 -16.10 5.39 15.09
N ILE A 137 -15.65 6.63 15.25
CA ILE A 137 -15.97 7.72 14.32
C ILE A 137 -15.31 7.48 12.95
N LEU A 138 -14.05 7.09 12.94
CA LEU A 138 -13.30 6.87 11.69
C LEU A 138 -13.86 5.69 10.91
N ASN A 139 -14.22 4.60 11.57
CA ASN A 139 -14.85 3.45 10.92
C ASN A 139 -16.16 3.85 10.23
N ASN A 140 -17.00 4.66 10.91
CA ASN A 140 -18.23 5.19 10.30
C ASN A 140 -17.95 6.14 9.12
N CYS A 141 -16.84 6.88 9.14
CA CYS A 141 -16.39 7.67 7.99
C CYS A 141 -16.02 6.76 6.81
N LEU A 142 -15.17 5.76 7.04
CA LEU A 142 -14.69 4.85 6.01
C LEU A 142 -15.85 4.08 5.37
N LEU A 143 -16.73 3.51 6.18
CA LEU A 143 -17.89 2.76 5.69
C LEU A 143 -18.85 3.63 4.88
N ALA A 144 -19.03 4.90 5.26
CA ALA A 144 -19.89 5.82 4.51
C ALA A 144 -19.25 6.24 3.17
N LEU A 145 -17.94 6.50 3.17
CA LEU A 145 -17.20 6.85 1.96
C LEU A 145 -17.16 5.67 0.98
N LEU A 146 -16.93 4.45 1.46
CA LEU A 146 -16.90 3.23 0.62
C LEU A 146 -18.26 2.92 -0.03
N ASP A 147 -19.38 3.34 0.55
CA ASP A 147 -20.70 3.23 -0.08
C ASP A 147 -20.93 4.27 -1.18
N THR A 148 -20.07 5.28 -1.28
CA THR A 148 -20.23 6.38 -2.20
C THR A 148 -19.18 6.32 -3.31
N PRO A 149 -19.58 6.30 -4.60
CA PRO A 149 -18.62 6.26 -5.69
C PRO A 149 -17.77 7.54 -5.75
N ASN A 150 -16.57 7.42 -6.30
CA ASN A 150 -15.63 8.54 -6.53
C ASN A 150 -15.26 9.31 -5.25
N THR A 151 -15.21 8.62 -4.11
CA THR A 151 -14.66 9.17 -2.87
C THR A 151 -13.19 8.79 -2.69
N THR A 152 -12.51 9.51 -1.79
CA THR A 152 -11.10 9.31 -1.46
C THR A 152 -10.90 9.50 0.05
N LEU A 153 -9.70 9.20 0.56
CA LEU A 153 -9.39 9.44 1.98
C LEU A 153 -9.51 10.93 2.39
N LEU A 154 -9.42 11.85 1.44
CA LEU A 154 -9.71 13.28 1.66
C LEU A 154 -11.17 13.52 2.10
N GLY A 155 -12.06 12.59 1.77
CA GLY A 155 -13.45 12.63 2.21
C GLY A 155 -13.62 12.51 3.72
N ILE A 156 -12.66 11.93 4.45
CA ILE A 156 -12.76 11.73 5.91
C ILE A 156 -12.86 13.08 6.61
N THR A 157 -11.94 14.01 6.32
CA THR A 157 -11.94 15.33 6.96
C THR A 157 -13.20 16.12 6.60
N ARG A 158 -13.65 16.03 5.35
CA ARG A 158 -14.89 16.68 4.88
C ARG A 158 -16.13 16.11 5.55
N MET A 159 -16.23 14.79 5.73
CA MET A 159 -17.32 14.15 6.46
C MET A 159 -17.47 14.70 7.87
N LEU A 160 -16.37 15.07 8.53
CA LEU A 160 -16.40 15.55 9.92
C LEU A 160 -16.80 17.03 10.06
N VAL A 161 -16.62 17.88 9.05
CA VAL A 161 -16.89 19.33 9.18
C VAL A 161 -17.86 19.92 8.16
N ASP A 162 -17.89 19.39 6.94
CA ASP A 162 -18.71 19.91 5.84
C ASP A 162 -20.07 19.20 5.83
N LYS A 163 -21.08 19.84 6.44
CA LYS A 163 -22.46 19.31 6.50
C LYS A 163 -23.05 19.04 5.11
N GLY A 164 -22.71 19.87 4.12
CA GLY A 164 -23.21 19.73 2.76
C GLY A 164 -22.62 18.50 2.06
N TYR A 165 -21.31 18.29 2.18
CA TYR A 165 -20.64 17.08 1.70
C TYR A 165 -21.14 15.84 2.44
N ARG A 166 -21.22 15.89 3.77
CA ARG A 166 -21.70 14.80 4.61
C ARG A 166 -23.08 14.32 4.15
N LYS A 167 -24.03 15.24 3.94
CA LYS A 167 -25.37 14.89 3.45
C LYS A 167 -25.32 14.09 2.14
N LYS A 168 -24.51 14.54 1.17
CA LYS A 168 -24.34 13.84 -0.12
C LYS A 168 -23.78 12.42 0.05
N ILE A 169 -22.86 12.21 0.98
CA ILE A 169 -22.31 10.88 1.28
C ILE A 169 -23.38 10.01 1.96
N ILE A 170 -24.07 10.53 2.98
CA ILE A 170 -25.13 9.80 3.72
C ILE A 170 -26.25 9.31 2.79
N ASP A 171 -26.58 10.08 1.75
CA ASP A 171 -27.60 9.70 0.77
C ASP A 171 -27.24 8.41 0.00
N ASN A 172 -25.95 8.06 -0.10
CA ASN A 172 -25.46 6.83 -0.73
C ASN A 172 -25.25 5.67 0.26
N VAL A 173 -25.28 5.94 1.58
CA VAL A 173 -25.03 4.91 2.61
C VAL A 173 -26.15 3.87 2.60
N LYS A 174 -25.75 2.60 2.47
CA LYS A 174 -26.66 1.45 2.41
C LYS A 174 -26.92 0.85 3.79
N ASP A 175 -25.90 0.85 4.66
CA ASP A 175 -26.00 0.29 6.01
C ASP A 175 -26.84 1.19 6.93
N PRO A 176 -27.98 0.71 7.46
CA PRO A 176 -28.83 1.47 8.37
C PRO A 176 -28.11 1.91 9.66
N MET A 177 -27.14 1.14 10.15
CA MET A 177 -26.39 1.46 11.37
C MET A 177 -25.46 2.64 11.14
N VAL A 178 -24.70 2.62 10.03
CA VAL A 178 -23.83 3.74 9.64
C VAL A 178 -24.66 5.00 9.38
N LYS A 179 -25.80 4.84 8.70
CA LYS A 179 -26.73 5.96 8.46
C LYS A 179 -27.29 6.54 9.76
N SER A 180 -27.64 5.68 10.72
CA SER A 180 -28.14 6.09 12.03
C SER A 180 -27.08 6.83 12.85
N PHE A 181 -25.82 6.39 12.84
CA PHE A 181 -24.72 7.11 13.46
C PHE A 181 -24.68 8.57 12.98
N TRP A 182 -24.71 8.79 11.66
CA TRP A 182 -24.63 10.13 11.12
C TRP A 182 -25.87 10.98 11.42
N LEU A 183 -27.07 10.46 11.22
CA LEU A 183 -28.32 11.24 11.33
C LEU A 183 -28.83 11.39 12.77
N ASN A 184 -28.65 10.37 13.60
CA ASN A 184 -29.29 10.27 14.91
C ASN A 184 -28.33 10.45 16.09
N GLU A 185 -27.03 10.27 15.87
CA GLU A 185 -26.00 10.40 16.90
C GLU A 185 -25.15 11.64 16.65
N TYR A 186 -24.37 11.65 15.56
CA TYR A 186 -23.40 12.69 15.25
C TYR A 186 -24.04 14.09 15.07
N GLU A 187 -25.14 14.22 14.31
CA GLU A 187 -25.84 15.51 14.14
C GLU A 187 -26.50 16.03 15.44
N LYS A 188 -26.70 15.17 16.44
CA LYS A 188 -27.28 15.55 17.73
C LYS A 188 -26.25 15.90 18.78
N TRP A 189 -24.97 15.70 18.49
CA TRP A 189 -23.90 16.13 19.40
C TRP A 189 -23.93 17.64 19.58
N GLU A 190 -23.69 18.06 20.82
CA GLU A 190 -23.50 19.47 21.11
C GLU A 190 -22.22 19.97 20.39
N PRO A 191 -22.23 21.17 19.77
CA PRO A 191 -21.14 21.59 18.88
C PRO A 191 -19.75 21.56 19.51
N ARG A 192 -19.61 21.89 20.80
CA ARG A 192 -18.33 21.81 21.49
C ARG A 192 -17.89 20.35 21.66
N PHE A 193 -18.77 19.46 22.12
CA PHE A 193 -18.45 18.04 22.18
C PHE A 193 -18.07 17.45 20.81
N GLN A 194 -18.80 17.82 19.75
CA GLN A 194 -18.50 17.37 18.39
C GLN A 194 -17.08 17.76 17.97
N ASN A 195 -16.69 19.02 18.18
CA ASN A 195 -15.34 19.51 17.86
C ASN A 195 -14.26 18.79 18.68
N GLU A 196 -14.48 18.59 19.98
CA GLU A 196 -13.55 17.87 20.86
C GLU A 196 -13.40 16.39 20.44
N ALA A 197 -14.49 15.75 19.99
CA ALA A 197 -14.49 14.35 19.57
C ALA A 197 -13.75 14.13 18.23
N ILE A 198 -13.87 15.05 17.27
CA ILE A 198 -13.25 14.90 15.94
C ILE A 198 -11.83 15.44 15.84
N ALA A 199 -11.45 16.39 16.70
CA ALA A 199 -10.14 17.05 16.67
C ALA A 199 -8.95 16.07 16.58
N PRO A 200 -8.90 14.96 17.36
CA PRO A 200 -7.81 14.01 17.24
C PRO A 200 -7.73 13.32 15.87
N ILE A 201 -8.88 12.98 15.28
CA ILE A 201 -8.96 12.36 13.95
C ILE A 201 -8.49 13.34 12.89
N GLN A 202 -8.94 14.59 12.96
CA GLN A 202 -8.52 15.64 12.04
C GLN A 202 -7.02 15.91 12.13
N ASN A 203 -6.44 15.93 13.33
CA ASN A 203 -5.01 16.12 13.49
C ASN A 203 -4.21 15.00 12.83
N LYS A 204 -4.62 13.74 13.03
CA LYS A 204 -3.92 12.56 12.50
C LYS A 204 -4.10 12.37 11.00
N VAL A 205 -5.35 12.32 10.54
CA VAL A 205 -5.67 12.21 9.11
C VAL A 205 -5.19 13.45 8.35
N GLY A 206 -5.29 14.64 8.96
CA GLY A 206 -4.77 15.88 8.41
C GLY A 206 -3.26 15.86 8.23
N GLN A 207 -2.49 15.39 9.23
CA GLN A 207 -1.04 15.21 9.11
C GLN A 207 -0.67 14.24 7.98
N PHE A 208 -1.38 13.11 7.88
CA PHE A 208 -1.17 12.12 6.82
C PHE A 208 -1.43 12.72 5.42
N LEU A 209 -2.51 13.47 5.26
CA LEU A 209 -2.92 14.06 3.96
C LEU A 209 -2.27 15.42 3.67
N ALA A 210 -1.57 16.03 4.64
CA ALA A 210 -0.83 17.27 4.45
C ALA A 210 0.39 17.06 3.54
N VAL A 211 1.00 15.87 3.61
CA VAL A 211 2.12 15.49 2.75
C VAL A 211 1.62 15.42 1.30
N ALA A 212 2.11 16.34 0.46
CA ALA A 212 1.67 16.46 -0.93
C ALA A 212 1.83 15.15 -1.71
N LEU A 213 2.93 14.41 -1.48
CA LEU A 213 3.19 13.12 -2.11
C LEU A 213 2.11 12.08 -1.77
N VAL A 214 1.75 11.97 -0.49
CA VAL A 214 0.68 11.07 -0.03
C VAL A 214 -0.65 11.50 -0.65
N ARG A 215 -0.97 12.79 -0.62
CA ARG A 215 -2.21 13.33 -1.18
C ARG A 215 -2.32 13.09 -2.69
N ASN A 216 -1.22 13.17 -3.43
CA ASN A 216 -1.19 12.88 -4.86
C ASN A 216 -1.49 11.40 -5.16
N ILE A 217 -1.21 10.48 -4.23
CA ILE A 217 -1.51 9.05 -4.37
C ILE A 217 -2.96 8.76 -3.98
N VAL A 218 -3.34 9.10 -2.74
CA VAL A 218 -4.63 8.67 -2.15
C VAL A 218 -5.79 9.65 -2.41
N GLY A 219 -5.48 10.81 -2.99
CA GLY A 219 -6.47 11.86 -3.30
C GLY A 219 -7.10 11.73 -4.67
N GLN A 220 -6.64 10.80 -5.51
CA GLN A 220 -7.24 10.50 -6.81
C GLN A 220 -8.46 9.62 -6.63
N THR A 221 -9.55 9.89 -7.36
CA THR A 221 -10.79 9.09 -7.27
C THR A 221 -10.64 7.72 -7.93
N LYS A 222 -9.68 7.59 -8.85
CA LYS A 222 -9.38 6.39 -9.62
C LYS A 222 -7.92 6.03 -9.44
N SER A 223 -7.67 4.74 -9.23
CA SER A 223 -6.32 4.17 -9.16
C SER A 223 -5.76 4.07 -10.57
N THR A 224 -4.48 4.41 -10.73
CA THR A 224 -3.76 4.24 -12.00
C THR A 224 -3.06 2.88 -12.07
N ILE A 225 -3.07 2.13 -10.97
CA ILE A 225 -2.54 0.76 -10.87
C ILE A 225 -3.59 -0.20 -10.33
N ASN A 226 -3.52 -1.45 -10.77
CA ASN A 226 -4.31 -2.56 -10.25
C ASN A 226 -3.38 -3.71 -9.83
N ILE A 227 -3.26 -3.96 -8.52
CA ILE A 227 -2.34 -4.97 -7.99
C ILE A 227 -2.67 -6.38 -8.48
N GLN A 228 -3.96 -6.72 -8.61
CA GLN A 228 -4.37 -8.02 -9.13
C GLN A 228 -3.93 -8.19 -10.58
N GLU A 229 -4.17 -7.17 -11.42
CA GLU A 229 -3.72 -7.20 -12.81
C GLU A 229 -2.19 -7.33 -12.91
N ILE A 230 -1.44 -6.62 -12.06
CA ILE A 230 0.03 -6.70 -12.00
C ILE A 230 0.49 -8.14 -11.73
N MET A 231 -0.14 -8.82 -10.79
CA MET A 231 0.18 -10.21 -10.46
C MET A 231 -0.23 -11.17 -11.59
N ASP A 232 -1.46 -11.06 -12.09
CA ASP A 232 -2.02 -11.97 -13.09
C ASP A 232 -1.31 -11.86 -14.44
N SER A 233 -0.84 -10.65 -14.78
CA SER A 233 -0.08 -10.37 -16.01
C SER A 233 1.44 -10.47 -15.85
N LYS A 234 1.93 -10.91 -14.68
CA LYS A 234 3.37 -11.08 -14.40
C LYS A 234 4.21 -9.81 -14.62
N LYS A 235 3.65 -8.65 -14.28
CA LYS A 235 4.36 -7.36 -14.35
C LYS A 235 5.43 -7.24 -13.28
N ILE A 236 6.29 -6.23 -13.42
CA ILE A 236 7.39 -5.92 -12.51
C ILE A 236 7.05 -4.63 -11.77
N LEU A 237 6.72 -4.73 -10.49
CA LEU A 237 6.39 -3.57 -9.65
C LEU A 237 7.63 -3.15 -8.84
N LEU A 238 8.15 -1.97 -9.11
CA LEU A 238 9.29 -1.40 -8.40
C LEU A 238 8.83 -0.20 -7.56
N VAL A 239 8.84 -0.34 -6.24
CA VAL A 239 8.37 0.67 -5.28
C VAL A 239 9.58 1.32 -4.61
N ASN A 240 9.93 2.52 -5.06
CA ASN A 240 10.97 3.36 -4.48
C ASN A 240 10.34 4.37 -3.51
N VAL A 241 10.55 4.17 -2.20
CA VAL A 241 10.05 5.07 -1.14
C VAL A 241 11.15 5.93 -0.50
N SER A 242 12.37 5.92 -1.05
CA SER A 242 13.54 6.63 -0.49
C SER A 242 13.54 8.14 -0.66
N LYS A 243 12.93 8.63 -1.74
CA LYS A 243 12.97 10.04 -2.14
C LYS A 243 11.88 10.89 -1.49
N GLY A 244 11.01 10.29 -0.68
CA GLY A 244 10.06 10.99 0.17
C GLY A 244 10.46 10.74 1.62
N LEU A 245 11.04 11.75 2.30
CA LEU A 245 11.04 11.83 3.76
C LEU A 245 9.58 11.96 4.23
N VAL A 246 8.87 10.84 4.16
CA VAL A 246 7.72 10.50 4.96
C VAL A 246 8.31 10.41 6.36
N GLY A 247 8.28 11.54 7.08
CA GLY A 247 8.92 11.71 8.38
C GLY A 247 8.67 10.50 9.28
N GLU A 248 9.61 10.23 10.19
CA GLU A 248 9.70 9.02 11.03
C GLU A 248 8.36 8.54 11.64
N ASP A 249 7.38 9.44 11.81
CA ASP A 249 6.00 9.14 12.23
C ASP A 249 5.16 8.28 11.27
N ASN A 250 5.51 8.17 9.99
CA ASN A 250 4.72 7.46 8.96
C ASN A 250 5.45 6.24 8.37
N SER A 251 6.66 5.94 8.84
CA SER A 251 7.50 4.84 8.36
C SER A 251 7.65 3.69 9.38
N ALA A 252 6.79 3.65 10.40
CA ALA A 252 6.80 2.66 11.49
C ALA A 252 5.82 1.49 11.27
#